data_AF-A0A7R9LVS5-F1
#
_entry.id   AF-A0A7R9LVS5-F1
#
_cell.length_a   1.000
_cell.length_b   1.000
_cell.length_c   1.000
_cell.angle_alpha   90.00
_cell.angle_beta   90.00
_cell.angle_gamma   90.00
#
_symmetry.space_group_name_H-M   'P 1'
#
loop_
_entity.id
_entity.type
_entity.pdbx_description
1 polymer ?
#
loop_
_entity_poly.entity_id
_entity_poly.type
_entity_poly.pdbx_seq_one_letter_code
_entity_poly.pdbx_strand_id
1 'polypeptide(L)'
;MGVFHNAEMAVDRALVDFTAWMYGRQSFVFYWLHEYWEEGVDPRTRGYFLVDMSAITMGAILLTYIIHVVFLIPYLMKNRKPFDLKRVIIAYDVLLVAINGYFWVYALAHFSDLWNFSNPKNDTSDKAMAFINTAHLYYLSKLIDLFDTYFMALKKKNSHISFLHVW
;
A
#
# COMPACT_ATOMS: atom_id res chain seq x y z
N MET A 1 -32.87 27.91 -42.70
CA MET A 1 -31.44 27.52 -42.68
C MET A 1 -30.71 27.91 -41.38
N GLY A 2 -31.03 29.03 -40.72
CA GLY A 2 -30.32 29.46 -39.50
C GLY A 2 -30.54 28.63 -38.21
N VAL A 3 -31.65 27.90 -38.09
CA VAL A 3 -31.95 27.11 -36.87
C VAL A 3 -31.07 25.85 -36.78
N PHE A 4 -30.81 25.19 -37.91
CA PHE A 4 -29.94 24.01 -37.95
C PHE A 4 -28.47 24.37 -37.70
N HIS A 5 -28.01 25.52 -38.19
CA HIS A 5 -26.64 26.01 -37.95
C HIS A 5 -26.39 26.39 -36.47
N ASN A 6 -27.38 26.94 -35.78
CA ASN A 6 -27.28 27.22 -34.34
C ASN A 6 -27.29 25.95 -33.49
N ALA A 7 -27.98 24.89 -33.94
CA ALA A 7 -28.00 23.61 -33.23
C ALA A 7 -26.63 22.91 -33.32
N GLU A 8 -25.98 22.90 -34.49
CA GLU A 8 -24.63 22.35 -34.65
C GLU A 8 -23.60 23.11 -33.80
N MET A 9 -23.62 24.44 -33.82
CA MET A 9 -22.74 25.26 -32.96
C MET A 9 -22.96 25.02 -31.46
N ALA A 10 -24.19 24.75 -31.03
CA ALA A 10 -24.49 24.44 -29.63
C ALA A 10 -23.95 23.07 -29.21
N VAL A 11 -24.03 22.08 -30.11
CA VAL A 11 -23.45 20.75 -29.89
C VAL A 11 -21.92 20.82 -29.81
N ASP A 12 -21.27 21.55 -30.72
CA ASP A 12 -19.81 21.70 -30.71
C ASP A 12 -19.31 22.40 -29.45
N ARG A 13 -20.00 23.46 -28.98
CA ARG A 13 -19.66 24.08 -27.68
C ARG A 13 -19.84 23.10 -26.52
N ALA A 14 -20.92 22.34 -26.50
CA ALA A 14 -21.15 21.35 -25.44
C ALA A 14 -20.07 20.26 -25.43
N LEU A 15 -19.58 19.84 -26.61
CA LEU A 15 -18.48 18.89 -26.73
C LEU A 15 -17.15 19.50 -26.27
N VAL A 16 -16.86 20.76 -26.60
CA VAL A 16 -15.66 21.47 -26.13
C VAL A 16 -15.70 21.67 -24.61
N ASP A 17 -16.83 22.09 -24.05
CA ASP A 17 -16.99 22.27 -22.62
C ASP A 17 -16.91 20.93 -21.87
N PHE A 18 -17.50 19.86 -22.43
CA PHE A 18 -17.42 18.52 -21.86
C PHE A 18 -16.00 17.95 -21.91
N THR A 19 -15.27 18.17 -23.01
CA THR A 19 -13.86 17.72 -23.13
C THR A 19 -12.94 18.51 -22.22
N ALA A 20 -13.13 19.83 -22.10
CA ALA A 20 -12.40 20.66 -21.14
C ALA A 20 -12.69 20.26 -19.69
N TRP A 21 -13.96 19.99 -19.37
CA TRP A 21 -14.37 19.45 -18.07
C TRP A 21 -13.75 18.06 -17.81
N MET A 22 -13.73 17.18 -18.80
CA MET A 22 -13.15 15.84 -18.68
C MET A 22 -11.64 15.91 -18.48
N TYR A 23 -10.94 16.75 -19.24
CA TYR A 23 -9.50 16.97 -19.09
C TYR A 23 -9.15 17.59 -17.72
N GLY A 24 -9.92 18.58 -17.25
CA GLY A 24 -9.72 19.17 -15.93
C GLY A 24 -9.97 18.19 -14.78
N ARG A 25 -10.91 17.26 -14.96
CA ARG A 25 -11.19 16.22 -13.96
C ARG A 25 -10.17 15.08 -14.03
N GLN A 26 -9.72 14.69 -15.21
CA GLN A 26 -8.64 13.71 -15.38
C GLN A 26 -7.32 14.25 -14.83
N SER A 27 -6.94 15.50 -15.14
CA SER A 27 -5.73 16.11 -14.59
C SER A 27 -5.77 16.21 -13.06
N PHE A 28 -6.92 16.54 -12.48
CA PHE A 28 -7.11 16.50 -11.03
C PHE A 28 -6.90 15.10 -10.45
N VAL A 29 -7.53 14.07 -11.03
CA VAL A 29 -7.41 12.69 -10.55
C VAL A 29 -5.98 12.15 -10.73
N PHE A 30 -5.34 12.40 -11.86
CA PHE A 30 -3.94 12.03 -12.10
C PHE A 30 -2.99 12.75 -11.14
N TYR A 31 -3.21 14.05 -10.89
CA TYR A 31 -2.44 14.80 -9.90
C TYR A 31 -2.54 14.17 -8.51
N TRP A 32 -3.75 13.87 -8.03
CA TRP A 32 -3.94 13.25 -6.71
C TRP A 32 -3.41 11.82 -6.60
N LEU A 33 -3.46 11.03 -7.67
CA LEU A 33 -3.05 9.63 -7.66
C LEU A 33 -1.56 9.43 -7.92
N HIS A 34 -0.89 10.36 -8.60
CA HIS A 34 0.49 10.23 -9.05
C HIS A 34 1.37 11.36 -8.52
N GLU A 35 1.16 12.59 -8.99
CA GLU A 35 2.06 13.72 -8.68
C GLU A 35 2.07 14.08 -7.20
N TYR A 36 0.91 14.11 -6.53
CA TYR A 36 0.82 14.41 -5.10
C TYR A 36 1.64 13.43 -4.25
N TRP A 37 1.61 12.15 -4.61
CA TRP A 37 2.37 11.13 -3.90
C TRP A 37 3.87 11.26 -4.16
N GLU A 38 4.26 11.52 -5.41
CA GLU A 38 5.67 11.67 -5.81
C GLU A 38 6.33 12.94 -5.25
N GLU A 39 5.59 14.05 -5.15
CA GLU A 39 6.05 15.29 -4.50
C GLU A 39 6.29 15.10 -2.99
N GLY A 40 5.54 14.19 -2.36
CA GLY A 40 5.64 13.88 -0.94
C GLY A 40 6.81 12.98 -0.55
N VAL A 41 7.35 12.19 -1.49
CA VAL A 41 8.37 11.16 -1.20
C VAL A 41 9.67 11.80 -0.71
N ASP A 42 10.23 11.22 0.36
CA ASP A 42 11.56 11.57 0.83
C ASP A 42 12.60 11.14 -0.21
N PRO A 43 13.44 12.05 -0.75
CA PRO A 43 14.46 11.69 -1.74
C PRO A 43 15.42 10.58 -1.27
N ARG A 44 15.61 10.43 0.06
CA ARG A 44 16.51 9.44 0.67
C ARG A 44 15.98 8.02 0.57
N THR A 45 14.67 7.84 0.37
CA THR A 45 14.03 6.53 0.26
C THR A 45 13.84 6.06 -1.19
N ARG A 46 14.34 6.82 -2.18
CA ARG A 46 14.26 6.43 -3.60
C ARG A 46 15.01 5.12 -3.83
N GLY A 47 14.40 4.21 -4.61
CA GLY A 47 14.91 2.87 -4.84
C GLY A 47 14.68 1.87 -3.69
N TYR A 48 14.07 2.27 -2.58
CA TYR A 48 13.69 1.32 -1.53
C TYR A 48 12.53 0.45 -2.00
N PHE A 49 12.60 -0.84 -1.71
CA PHE A 49 11.57 -1.79 -2.10
C PHE A 49 10.20 -1.33 -1.59
N LEU A 50 9.23 -1.22 -2.52
CA LEU A 50 7.83 -0.82 -2.30
C LEU A 50 7.57 0.63 -1.88
N VAL A 51 8.61 1.44 -1.62
CA VAL A 51 8.46 2.87 -1.30
C VAL A 51 8.42 3.72 -2.57
N ASP A 52 9.21 3.34 -3.57
CA ASP A 52 9.33 4.05 -4.85
C ASP A 52 8.18 3.73 -5.83
N MET A 53 7.15 3.00 -5.36
CA MET A 53 6.01 2.61 -6.17
C MET A 53 4.90 3.66 -6.10
N SER A 54 4.27 3.95 -7.24
CA SER A 54 3.07 4.79 -7.29
C SER A 54 1.97 4.23 -6.38
N ALA A 55 1.17 5.11 -5.79
CA ALA A 55 0.01 4.76 -4.96
C ALA A 55 -0.97 3.81 -5.70
N ILE A 56 -1.07 3.96 -7.02
CA ILE A 56 -1.87 3.07 -7.87
C ILE A 56 -1.31 1.64 -7.86
N THR A 57 0.01 1.49 -8.00
CA THR A 57 0.67 0.18 -7.99
C THR A 57 0.54 -0.48 -6.63
N MET A 58 0.73 0.28 -5.54
CA MET A 58 0.51 -0.22 -4.18
C MET A 58 -0.94 -0.68 -3.97
N GLY A 59 -1.90 0.16 -4.37
CA GLY A 59 -3.33 -0.18 -4.30
C GLY A 59 -3.68 -1.43 -5.11
N ALA A 60 -3.09 -1.60 -6.30
CA ALA A 60 -3.28 -2.78 -7.14
C ALA A 60 -2.73 -4.05 -6.49
N ILE A 61 -1.56 -3.97 -5.84
CA ILE A 61 -0.98 -5.09 -5.07
C ILE A 61 -1.91 -5.49 -3.94
N LEU A 62 -2.39 -4.53 -3.13
CA LEU A 62 -3.31 -4.79 -2.02
C LEU A 62 -4.65 -5.38 -2.50
N LEU A 63 -5.21 -4.83 -3.57
CA LEU A 63 -6.47 -5.32 -4.14
C LEU A 63 -6.32 -6.74 -4.68
N THR A 64 -5.21 -7.01 -5.37
CA THR A 64 -4.88 -8.35 -5.85
C THR A 64 -4.69 -9.31 -4.68
N TYR A 65 -4.01 -8.89 -3.61
CA TYR A 65 -3.86 -9.64 -2.37
C TYR A 65 -5.24 -10.00 -1.76
N ILE A 66 -6.18 -9.05 -1.65
CA ILE A 66 -7.53 -9.29 -1.13
C ILE A 66 -8.25 -10.33 -2.00
N ILE A 67 -8.18 -10.19 -3.33
CA ILE A 67 -8.80 -11.13 -4.25
C ILE A 67 -8.24 -12.55 -4.06
N HIS A 68 -6.94 -12.68 -3.87
CA HIS A 68 -6.29 -13.97 -3.66
C HIS A 68 -6.75 -14.65 -2.36
N VAL A 69 -6.77 -13.91 -1.24
CA VAL A 69 -7.12 -14.46 0.08
C VAL A 69 -8.61 -14.78 0.17
N VAL A 70 -9.47 -13.89 -0.32
CA VAL A 70 -10.93 -14.01 -0.16
C VAL A 70 -11.54 -14.96 -1.18
N PHE A 71 -11.06 -14.97 -2.42
CA PHE A 71 -11.69 -15.75 -3.50
C PHE A 71 -10.82 -16.90 -3.98
N LEU A 72 -9.58 -16.63 -4.40
CA LEU A 72 -8.77 -17.62 -5.11
C LEU A 72 -8.39 -18.81 -4.22
N ILE A 73 -7.82 -18.56 -3.03
CA ILE A 73 -7.38 -19.62 -2.13
C ILE A 73 -8.55 -20.48 -1.66
N PRO A 74 -9.67 -19.92 -1.15
CA PRO A 74 -10.84 -20.72 -0.76
C PRO A 74 -11.40 -21.55 -1.91
N TYR A 75 -11.41 -21.00 -3.13
CA TYR A 75 -11.83 -21.72 -4.34
C TYR A 75 -10.91 -22.92 -4.64
N LEU A 76 -9.59 -22.71 -4.69
CA LEU A 76 -8.59 -23.76 -4.93
C LEU A 76 -8.60 -24.83 -3.82
N MET A 77 -8.95 -24.42 -2.60
CA MET A 77 -9.01 -25.31 -1.45
C MET A 77 -10.31 -26.09 -1.33
N LYS A 78 -11.39 -25.76 -2.06
CA LYS A 78 -12.71 -26.40 -1.91
C LYS A 78 -12.63 -27.93 -1.81
N ASN A 79 -11.85 -28.56 -2.68
CA ASN A 79 -11.70 -30.03 -2.76
C ASN A 79 -10.41 -30.59 -2.15
N ARG A 80 -9.62 -29.77 -1.43
CA ARG A 80 -8.34 -30.19 -0.83
C ARG A 80 -8.43 -30.26 0.70
N LYS A 81 -7.61 -31.12 1.33
CA LYS A 81 -7.45 -31.15 2.79
C LYS A 81 -6.64 -29.92 3.25
N PRO A 82 -6.85 -29.40 4.47
CA PRO A 82 -6.06 -28.29 4.99
C PRO A 82 -4.58 -28.67 5.09
N PHE A 83 -3.69 -27.73 4.79
CA PHE A 83 -2.24 -27.96 4.91
C PHE A 83 -1.80 -27.88 6.37
N ASP A 84 -0.89 -28.78 6.78
CA ASP A 84 -0.21 -28.65 8.07
C ASP A 84 0.96 -27.68 7.97
N LEU A 85 0.65 -26.40 8.10
CA LEU A 85 1.61 -25.30 8.06
C LEU A 85 2.10 -24.89 9.45
N LYS A 86 1.88 -25.71 10.49
CA LYS A 86 2.15 -25.33 11.88
C LYS A 86 3.59 -24.86 12.09
N ARG A 87 4.57 -25.58 11.55
CA ARG A 87 5.99 -25.23 11.68
C ARG A 87 6.35 -23.95 10.94
N VAL A 88 5.75 -23.74 9.76
CA VAL A 88 5.97 -22.55 8.93
C VAL A 88 5.43 -21.31 9.64
N ILE A 89 4.21 -21.39 10.19
CA ILE A 89 3.58 -20.30 10.93
C ILE A 89 4.42 -19.94 12.17
N ILE A 90 4.86 -20.94 12.95
CA ILE A 90 5.71 -20.68 14.13
C ILE A 90 7.03 -20.00 13.74
N ALA A 91 7.71 -20.48 12.69
CA ALA A 91 8.96 -19.88 12.23
C ALA A 91 8.75 -18.43 11.74
N TYR A 92 7.65 -18.19 11.05
CA TYR A 92 7.21 -16.88 10.60
C TYR A 92 6.94 -15.94 11.78
N ASP A 93 6.14 -16.37 12.76
CA ASP A 93 5.78 -15.56 13.94
C ASP A 93 7.03 -15.18 14.75
N VAL A 94 7.96 -16.13 14.92
CA VAL A 94 9.23 -15.89 15.63
C VAL A 94 10.09 -14.85 14.90
N LEU A 95 10.17 -14.93 13.56
CA LEU A 95 10.89 -13.93 12.76
C LEU A 95 10.25 -12.55 12.90
N LEU A 96 8.92 -12.48 12.86
CA LEU A 96 8.15 -11.25 13.01
C LEU A 96 8.37 -10.61 14.39
N VAL A 97 8.32 -11.41 15.45
CA VAL A 97 8.61 -10.98 16.83
C VAL A 97 10.05 -10.48 16.96
N ALA A 98 11.01 -11.13 16.30
CA ALA A 98 12.41 -10.68 16.32
C ALA A 98 12.58 -9.31 15.63
N ILE A 99 11.96 -9.10 14.46
CA ILE A 99 12.02 -7.81 13.74
C ILE A 99 11.31 -6.71 14.54
N ASN A 100 10.10 -6.98 15.04
CA ASN A 100 9.35 -6.02 15.83
C ASN A 100 10.05 -5.72 17.17
N GLY A 101 10.70 -6.71 17.78
CA GLY A 101 11.53 -6.55 18.98
C GLY A 101 12.76 -5.68 18.72
N TYR A 102 13.43 -5.87 17.58
CA TYR A 102 14.53 -4.98 17.16
C TYR A 102 14.06 -3.53 17.01
N PHE A 103 12.92 -3.31 16.33
CA PHE A 103 12.33 -1.97 16.21
C PHE A 103 11.98 -1.37 17.58
N TRP A 104 11.44 -2.18 18.49
CA TRP A 104 11.08 -1.73 19.84
C TRP A 104 12.30 -1.28 20.66
N VAL A 105 13.40 -2.03 20.61
CA VAL A 105 14.66 -1.64 21.27
C VAL A 105 15.23 -0.36 20.65
N TYR A 106 15.21 -0.25 19.32
CA TYR A 106 15.63 0.97 18.61
C TYR A 106 14.78 2.17 19.03
N ALA A 107 13.46 1.98 19.11
CA ALA A 107 12.51 3.03 19.47
C ALA A 107 12.68 3.51 20.92
N LEU A 108 13.00 2.62 21.85
CA LEU A 108 13.30 3.00 23.23
C LEU A 108 14.62 3.77 23.33
N ALA A 109 15.65 3.33 22.59
CA ALA A 109 16.95 3.98 22.61
C ALA A 109 16.93 5.37 21.96
N HIS A 110 16.05 5.60 20.98
CA HIS A 110 16.02 6.82 20.15
C HIS A 110 14.63 7.50 20.20
N PHE A 111 13.95 7.40 21.35
CA PHE A 111 12.58 7.87 21.50
C PHE A 111 12.43 9.37 21.21
N SER A 112 13.37 10.21 21.66
CA SER A 112 13.36 11.65 21.37
C SER A 112 13.46 11.96 19.89
N ASP A 113 14.24 11.15 19.16
CA ASP A 113 14.51 11.36 17.73
C ASP A 113 13.32 10.91 16.88
N LEU A 114 12.56 9.90 17.33
CA LEU A 114 11.30 9.48 16.72
C LEU A 114 10.22 10.57 16.76
N TRP A 115 10.22 11.42 17.78
CA TRP A 115 9.27 12.53 17.92
C TRP A 115 9.77 13.84 17.29
N ASN A 116 10.96 13.84 16.71
CA ASN A 116 11.52 15.00 16.06
C ASN A 116 11.18 15.02 14.55
N PHE A 117 10.01 15.58 14.22
CA PHE A 117 9.56 15.77 12.85
C PHE A 117 10.26 16.93 12.11
N SER A 118 11.22 17.61 12.74
CA SER A 118 11.96 18.73 12.12
C SER A 118 13.25 18.30 11.40
N ASN A 119 13.49 17.00 11.23
CA ASN A 119 14.66 16.52 10.51
C ASN A 119 14.58 16.95 9.04
N PRO A 120 15.58 17.69 8.52
CA PRO A 120 15.51 18.20 7.17
C PRO A 120 15.70 17.06 6.17
N LYS A 121 14.95 17.08 5.07
CA LYS A 121 14.91 16.00 4.05
C LYS A 121 16.25 15.76 3.34
N ASN A 122 17.19 16.69 3.47
CA ASN A 122 18.54 16.60 2.91
C ASN A 122 19.59 16.07 3.91
N ASP A 123 19.22 15.77 5.15
CA ASP A 123 20.15 15.19 6.11
C ASP A 123 20.45 13.73 5.76
N THR A 124 21.70 13.47 5.39
CA THR A 124 22.23 12.14 5.03
C THR A 124 23.20 11.61 6.07
N SER A 125 23.20 12.18 7.28
CA SER A 125 23.96 11.67 8.42
C SER A 125 23.66 10.20 8.70
N ASP A 126 24.66 9.46 9.18
CA ASP A 126 24.55 8.03 9.51
C ASP A 126 23.37 7.74 10.44
N LYS A 127 23.07 8.66 11.37
CA LYS A 127 21.92 8.55 12.28
C LYS A 127 20.58 8.65 11.55
N ALA A 128 20.46 9.61 10.62
CA ALA A 128 19.25 9.79 9.83
C ALA A 128 19.01 8.61 8.89
N MET A 129 20.07 8.08 8.28
CA MET A 129 19.98 6.90 7.41
C MET A 129 19.67 5.62 8.19
N ALA A 130 20.26 5.42 9.39
CA ALA A 130 19.93 4.29 10.26
C ALA A 130 18.46 4.31 10.70
N PHE A 131 17.92 5.51 10.97
CA PHE A 131 16.51 5.71 11.26
C PHE A 131 15.62 5.33 10.08
N ILE A 132 15.93 5.85 8.89
CA ILE A 132 15.16 5.55 7.66
C ILE A 132 15.18 4.06 7.34
N ASN A 133 16.34 3.41 7.46
CA ASN A 133 16.48 1.97 7.24
C ASN A 133 15.67 1.15 8.25
N THR A 134 15.68 1.55 9.52
CA THR A 134 14.91 0.87 10.57
C THR A 134 13.41 1.06 10.37
N ALA A 135 12.98 2.27 9.96
CA ALA A 135 11.61 2.56 9.60
C ALA A 135 11.17 1.76 8.36
N HIS A 136 12.03 1.61 7.35
CA HIS A 136 11.75 0.78 6.18
C HIS A 136 11.64 -0.71 6.53
N LEU A 137 12.52 -1.24 7.38
CA LEU A 137 12.43 -2.62 7.84
C LEU A 137 11.12 -2.89 8.61
N TYR A 138 10.68 -1.93 9.42
CA TYR A 138 9.38 -1.99 10.11
C TYR A 138 8.20 -1.88 9.13
N TYR A 139 8.31 -1.03 8.11
CA TYR A 139 7.31 -0.97 7.04
C TYR A 139 7.18 -2.32 6.30
N LEU A 140 8.31 -2.98 6.01
CA LEU A 140 8.30 -4.32 5.42
C LEU A 140 7.71 -5.37 6.36
N SER A 141 7.94 -5.29 7.67
CA SER A 141 7.32 -6.23 8.62
C SER A 141 5.80 -6.15 8.58
N LYS A 142 5.21 -4.97 8.35
CA LYS A 142 3.75 -4.82 8.18
C LYS A 142 3.20 -5.46 6.92
N LEU A 143 3.97 -5.52 5.85
CA LEU A 143 3.58 -6.27 4.66
C LEU A 143 3.67 -7.78 4.88
N ILE A 144 4.66 -8.19 5.66
CA ILE A 144 4.80 -9.58 6.08
C ILE A 144 3.60 -9.95 6.95
N ASP A 145 3.22 -9.16 7.96
CA ASP A 145 2.05 -9.34 8.85
C ASP A 145 0.76 -9.72 8.07
N LEU A 146 0.53 -9.09 6.91
CA LEU A 146 -0.64 -9.39 6.06
C LEU A 146 -0.70 -10.86 5.62
N PHE A 147 0.45 -11.53 5.47
CA PHE A 147 0.52 -12.92 5.05
C PHE A 147 -0.08 -13.90 6.08
N ASP A 148 -0.36 -13.48 7.31
CA ASP A 148 -1.11 -14.30 8.28
C ASP A 148 -2.46 -14.75 7.74
N THR A 149 -3.15 -13.88 7.02
CA THR A 149 -4.44 -14.19 6.41
C THR A 149 -4.32 -15.26 5.32
N TYR A 150 -3.19 -15.34 4.60
CA TYR A 150 -2.91 -16.40 3.64
C TYR A 150 -2.84 -17.75 4.35
N PHE A 151 -2.13 -17.82 5.47
CA PHE A 151 -2.04 -19.05 6.25
C PHE A 151 -3.39 -19.47 6.83
N MET A 152 -4.22 -18.52 7.26
CA MET A 152 -5.59 -18.81 7.74
C MET A 152 -6.46 -19.39 6.62
N ALA A 153 -6.43 -18.77 5.44
CA ALA A 153 -7.14 -19.25 4.25
C ALA A 153 -6.66 -20.67 3.88
N LEU A 154 -5.33 -20.91 3.90
CA LEU A 154 -4.70 -22.20 3.59
C LEU A 154 -5.01 -23.33 4.59
N LYS A 155 -5.41 -22.98 5.82
CA LYS A 155 -5.82 -23.96 6.84
C LYS A 155 -7.32 -24.26 6.84
N LYS A 156 -8.09 -23.64 5.93
CA LYS A 156 -9.57 -23.65 5.96
C LYS A 156 -10.15 -23.23 7.32
N LYS A 157 -9.39 -22.44 8.10
CA LYS A 157 -9.80 -22.05 9.44
C LYS A 157 -10.56 -20.71 9.39
N ASN A 158 -11.52 -20.63 8.47
CA ASN A 158 -12.27 -19.40 8.19
C ASN A 158 -13.17 -18.97 9.36
N SER A 159 -13.44 -19.85 10.32
CA SER A 159 -14.21 -19.52 11.52
C SER A 159 -13.51 -18.54 12.47
N HIS A 160 -12.21 -18.30 12.29
CA HIS A 160 -11.43 -17.33 13.08
C HIS A 160 -11.09 -16.04 12.32
N ILE A 161 -11.49 -15.93 11.05
CA ILE A 161 -11.34 -14.68 10.28
C ILE A 161 -12.50 -13.77 10.70
N SER A 162 -12.35 -13.11 11.85
CA SER A 162 -13.28 -12.06 12.25
C SER A 162 -12.97 -10.79 11.44
N PHE A 163 -13.99 -9.96 11.22
CA PHE A 163 -13.90 -8.69 10.50
C PHE A 163 -12.76 -7.78 11.01
N LEU A 164 -12.40 -7.88 12.30
CA LEU A 164 -11.34 -7.12 12.96
C LEU A 164 -9.92 -7.49 12.52
N HIS A 165 -9.69 -8.68 11.95
CA HIS A 165 -8.34 -9.08 11.52
C HIS A 165 -8.00 -8.56 10.11
N VAL A 166 -9.01 -8.16 9.33
CA VAL A 166 -8.84 -7.68 7.94
C VAL A 166 -8.77 -6.16 7.86
N TRP A 167 -9.23 -5.45 8.90
CA TRP A 167 -9.33 -4.00 9.00
C TRP A 167 -8.32 -3.44 10.00
#